data_AF-B1PMA0-F1
#
_entry.id   AF-B1PMA0-F1
#
_cell.length_a   1.000
_cell.length_b   1.000
_cell.length_c   1.000
_cell.angle_alpha   90.00
_cell.angle_beta   90.00
_cell.angle_gamma   90.00
#
_symmetry.space_group_name_H-M   'P 1'
#
loop_
_entity.id
_entity.type
_entity.pdbx_description
1 polymer ?
#
loop_
_entity_poly.entity_id
_entity_poly.type
_entity_poly.pdbx_seq_one_letter_code
_entity_poly.pdbx_strand_id
1 'polypeptide(L)'
;ASGDDEEREGSYAETHGLTAEDVKNINALNKRALTAGQPGNSLTELPPSVSALFRAPDAADERVTPPAEPLNRMPDAYRAYGGRATTVVNNYIRKWQQVYSHRDGIQQQMTEEQREKLSYGCVGVTWVNSGPYPTNKLAFAFFDEDKYKSDLENSRPRPNETQAEFEGRIVKDSFDEGKGFKRARDVASIMNKALDSAHDEGTYIDNLKKELANKNDALRYEDSRSNFYSALRNTPSFKERDGGNYDPSKMKAVVYSKHFRSGQDQRGSSDKRKYGDPDAFRPDQGTGLVDMSKDRNIPRSPARPGESWVNFDYGWFGAQTEADADKTIWTHANHYHAPNGGVGPMNVYESKFRNWSAGYADFDRGTYVITFIPKSWNTAPAEVKQGWP
;
A
#
# COMPACT_ATOMS: atom_id res chain seq x y z
N ALA A 1 -11.57 -35.10 21.02
CA ALA A 1 -11.64 -34.56 19.66
C ALA A 1 -12.54 -33.33 19.69
N SER A 2 -11.92 -32.16 19.59
CA SER A 2 -12.52 -30.86 19.30
C SER A 2 -11.33 -29.95 19.05
N GLY A 3 -10.79 -30.06 17.83
CA GLY A 3 -9.75 -29.19 17.34
C GLY A 3 -10.40 -27.91 16.83
N ASP A 4 -10.24 -26.85 17.60
CA ASP A 4 -10.34 -25.47 17.14
C ASP A 4 -8.96 -24.84 17.38
N ASP A 5 -7.96 -25.36 16.67
CA ASP A 5 -6.76 -24.57 16.39
C ASP A 5 -7.18 -23.57 15.30
N GLU A 6 -7.82 -22.47 15.70
CA GLU A 6 -7.87 -21.28 14.88
C GLU A 6 -6.43 -20.93 14.52
N GLU A 7 -6.06 -21.13 13.25
CA GLU A 7 -4.76 -20.73 12.71
C GLU A 7 -4.55 -19.25 13.05
N ARG A 8 -3.71 -18.96 14.05
CA ARG A 8 -3.26 -17.61 14.30
C ARG A 8 -2.54 -17.14 13.03
N GLU A 9 -3.01 -16.03 12.45
CA GLU A 9 -2.28 -15.36 11.39
C GLU A 9 -0.82 -15.17 11.84
N GLY A 10 0.12 -15.79 11.12
CA GLY A 10 1.53 -15.68 11.41
C GLY A 10 1.99 -14.22 11.32
N SER A 11 3.04 -13.88 12.07
CA SER A 11 3.72 -12.60 11.85
C SER A 11 4.38 -12.59 10.47
N TYR A 12 4.61 -11.38 9.97
CA TYR A 12 5.42 -11.16 8.77
C TYR A 12 6.81 -11.75 8.93
N ALA A 13 7.40 -11.57 10.11
CA ALA A 13 8.72 -12.09 10.43
C ALA A 13 8.78 -13.62 10.35
N GLU A 14 7.82 -14.32 10.96
CA GLU A 14 7.73 -15.79 10.89
C GLU A 14 7.50 -16.27 9.46
N THR A 15 6.61 -15.60 8.72
CA THR A 15 6.27 -15.99 7.34
C THR A 15 7.45 -15.90 6.38
N HIS A 16 8.34 -14.92 6.61
CA HIS A 16 9.48 -14.65 5.73
C HIS A 16 10.84 -15.04 6.35
N GLY A 17 10.82 -15.71 7.51
CA GLY A 17 12.04 -16.15 8.20
C GLY A 17 12.95 -15.01 8.67
N LEU A 18 12.38 -13.86 9.03
CA LEU A 18 13.12 -12.66 9.44
C LEU A 18 13.49 -12.71 10.91
N THR A 19 14.73 -12.30 11.22
CA THR A 19 15.20 -12.09 12.59
C THR A 19 14.72 -10.75 13.15
N ALA A 20 14.86 -10.56 14.46
CA ALA A 20 14.55 -9.28 15.11
C ALA A 20 15.39 -8.11 14.56
N GLU A 21 16.64 -8.36 14.15
CA GLU A 21 17.50 -7.34 13.56
C GLU A 21 17.05 -7.00 12.14
N ASP A 22 16.64 -7.99 11.34
CA ASP A 22 16.07 -7.76 10.00
C ASP A 22 14.84 -6.86 10.07
N VAL A 23 13.92 -7.15 11.00
CA VAL A 23 12.72 -6.34 11.22
C VAL A 23 13.06 -4.91 11.64
N LYS A 24 14.07 -4.74 12.51
CA LYS A 24 14.55 -3.42 12.92
C LYS A 24 15.14 -2.64 11.74
N ASN A 25 15.92 -3.29 10.89
CA ASN A 25 16.50 -2.69 9.68
C ASN A 25 15.41 -2.29 8.67
N ILE A 26 14.43 -3.16 8.42
CA ILE A 26 13.25 -2.87 7.59
C ILE A 26 12.52 -1.63 8.11
N ASN A 27 12.17 -1.60 9.40
CA ASN A 27 11.45 -0.49 10.00
C ASN A 27 12.23 0.84 9.93
N ALA A 28 13.53 0.81 10.15
CA ALA A 28 14.40 1.98 10.06
C ALA A 28 14.45 2.52 8.61
N LEU A 29 14.59 1.64 7.62
CA LEU A 29 14.65 2.02 6.22
C LEU A 29 13.30 2.53 5.71
N ASN A 30 12.20 1.89 6.10
CA ASN A 30 10.84 2.33 5.78
C ASN A 30 10.55 3.76 6.29
N LYS A 31 11.07 4.11 7.47
CA LYS A 31 11.00 5.48 7.99
C LYS A 31 11.85 6.46 7.19
N ARG A 32 13.04 6.05 6.73
CA ARG A 32 13.90 6.88 5.86
C ARG A 32 13.29 7.10 4.48
N ALA A 33 12.62 6.09 3.91
CA ALA A 33 11.95 6.17 2.62
C ALA A 33 10.90 7.28 2.59
N LEU A 34 10.14 7.45 3.68
CA LEU A 34 9.19 8.55 3.83
C LEU A 34 9.88 9.91 3.72
N THR A 35 11.03 10.10 4.39
CA THR A 35 11.80 11.35 4.33
C THR A 35 12.36 11.62 2.94
N ALA A 36 12.86 10.58 2.26
CA ALA A 36 13.38 10.68 0.89
C ALA A 36 12.27 10.96 -0.14
N GLY A 37 11.05 10.49 0.12
CA GLY A 37 9.88 10.71 -0.74
C GLY A 37 9.21 12.08 -0.60
N GLN A 38 9.66 12.93 0.33
CA GLN A 38 9.08 14.26 0.54
C GLN A 38 9.55 15.28 -0.52
N PRO A 39 8.65 16.13 -1.04
CA PRO A 39 9.01 17.17 -2.02
C PRO A 39 10.09 18.11 -1.47
N GLY A 40 11.18 18.31 -2.24
CA GLY A 40 12.29 19.21 -1.88
C GLY A 40 13.53 18.49 -1.31
N ASN A 41 13.45 17.19 -1.02
CA ASN A 41 14.61 16.38 -0.65
C ASN A 41 15.08 15.61 -1.88
N SER A 42 16.13 16.09 -2.56
CA SER A 42 16.83 15.24 -3.52
C SER A 42 17.62 14.17 -2.76
N LEU A 43 17.58 12.92 -3.23
CA LEU A 43 18.42 11.83 -2.69
C LEU A 43 19.93 12.16 -2.75
N THR A 44 20.33 13.12 -3.59
CA THR A 44 21.71 13.63 -3.71
C THR A 44 22.08 14.74 -2.72
N GLU A 45 21.16 15.28 -1.91
CA GLU A 45 21.40 16.43 -1.02
C GLU A 45 21.14 16.13 0.47
N LEU A 46 21.34 14.90 0.92
CA LEU A 46 21.33 14.62 2.37
C LEU A 46 22.70 14.97 2.99
N PRO A 47 22.77 15.92 3.95
CA PRO A 47 24.02 16.25 4.62
C PRO A 47 24.51 15.07 5.49
N PRO A 48 25.84 14.86 5.60
CA PRO A 48 26.43 13.75 6.34
C PRO A 48 26.11 13.74 7.85
N SER A 49 25.53 14.81 8.38
CA SER A 49 25.15 14.95 9.79
C SER A 49 23.89 14.15 10.19
N VAL A 50 23.08 13.68 9.24
CA VAL A 50 21.94 12.78 9.54
C VAL A 50 22.38 11.32 9.65
N SER A 51 23.50 10.95 9.01
CA SER A 51 24.11 9.61 9.08
C SER A 51 24.73 9.28 10.44
N ALA A 52 25.00 10.28 11.29
CA ALA A 52 25.73 10.10 12.55
C ALA A 52 24.83 9.87 13.79
N LEU A 53 23.51 10.05 13.68
CA LEU A 53 22.59 9.94 14.84
C LEU A 53 21.94 8.56 14.98
N PHE A 54 22.14 7.67 14.02
CA PHE A 54 21.66 6.29 14.06
C PHE A 54 22.79 5.40 13.63
N ARG A 55 23.28 4.55 14.55
CA ARG A 55 24.31 3.53 14.30
C ARG A 55 24.04 2.92 12.92
N ALA A 56 25.00 3.08 11.99
CA ALA A 56 24.92 2.48 10.68
C ALA A 56 24.58 1.00 10.86
N PRO A 57 23.64 0.42 10.08
CA PRO A 57 23.55 -1.04 10.01
C PRO A 57 24.95 -1.57 9.68
N ASP A 58 25.29 -2.75 10.18
CA ASP A 58 26.51 -3.43 9.73
C ASP A 58 26.53 -3.39 8.20
N ALA A 59 27.67 -3.03 7.61
CA ALA A 59 27.78 -2.70 6.18
C ALA A 59 27.27 -3.80 5.22
N ALA A 60 27.00 -5.01 5.73
CA ALA A 60 26.39 -6.11 4.99
C ALA A 60 24.87 -5.93 4.72
N ASP A 61 24.13 -5.24 5.59
CA ASP A 61 22.66 -5.09 5.50
C ASP A 61 22.21 -3.78 4.81
N GLU A 62 23.12 -3.12 4.12
CA GLU A 62 22.81 -1.90 3.38
C GLU A 62 21.89 -2.19 2.18
N ARG A 63 20.92 -1.29 1.94
CA ARG A 63 20.05 -1.35 0.77
C ARG A 63 20.90 -1.18 -0.50
N VAL A 64 20.77 -2.11 -1.43
CA VAL A 64 21.42 -2.06 -2.74
C VAL A 64 20.39 -1.74 -3.83
N THR A 65 20.73 -0.85 -4.75
CA THR A 65 19.93 -0.62 -5.96
C THR A 65 20.21 -1.75 -6.96
N PRO A 66 19.20 -2.54 -7.40
CA PRO A 66 19.40 -3.59 -8.41
C PRO A 66 20.02 -3.01 -9.68
N PRO A 67 20.93 -3.72 -10.38
CA PRO A 67 21.57 -3.23 -11.61
C PRO A 67 20.56 -3.04 -12.76
N ALA A 68 21.00 -2.33 -13.79
CA ALA A 68 20.22 -2.10 -15.00
C ALA A 68 20.05 -3.41 -15.79
N GLU A 69 18.81 -3.78 -16.14
CA GLU A 69 18.53 -4.95 -16.97
C GLU A 69 18.28 -4.51 -18.42
N PRO A 70 18.94 -5.12 -19.44
CA PRO A 70 18.72 -4.77 -20.84
C PRO A 70 17.26 -4.97 -21.28
N LEU A 71 16.74 -4.07 -22.11
CA LEU A 71 15.37 -4.14 -22.64
C LEU A 71 15.08 -5.43 -23.44
N ASN A 72 16.08 -5.98 -24.12
CA ASN A 72 15.96 -7.21 -24.90
C ASN A 72 16.07 -8.49 -24.05
N ARG A 73 16.39 -8.39 -22.76
CA ARG A 73 16.50 -9.55 -21.87
C ARG A 73 15.13 -9.91 -21.32
N MET A 74 14.65 -11.09 -21.71
CA MET A 74 13.37 -11.60 -21.23
C MET A 74 13.47 -12.05 -19.76
N PRO A 75 12.36 -11.96 -19.00
CA PRO A 75 12.26 -12.56 -17.68
C PRO A 75 12.34 -14.08 -17.74
N ASP A 76 12.92 -14.67 -16.71
CA ASP A 76 12.88 -16.10 -16.45
C ASP A 76 11.44 -16.51 -16.07
N ALA A 77 11.03 -17.70 -16.50
CA ALA A 77 9.70 -18.26 -16.26
C ALA A 77 9.42 -18.44 -14.75
N TYR A 78 8.24 -18.02 -14.31
CA TYR A 78 7.77 -18.28 -12.95
C TYR A 78 6.25 -18.30 -12.91
N ARG A 79 5.67 -19.12 -12.03
CA ARG A 79 4.21 -19.33 -11.96
C ARG A 79 3.68 -19.19 -10.55
N ALA A 80 2.37 -18.96 -10.45
CA ALA A 80 1.69 -18.87 -9.17
C ALA A 80 1.54 -20.25 -8.51
N TYR A 81 1.72 -20.29 -7.20
CA TYR A 81 1.36 -21.41 -6.33
C TYR A 81 0.53 -20.88 -5.17
N GLY A 82 -0.56 -21.58 -4.82
CA GLY A 82 -1.45 -21.14 -3.73
C GLY A 82 -2.06 -19.75 -3.93
N GLY A 83 -2.18 -19.26 -5.17
CA GLY A 83 -2.68 -17.92 -5.47
C GLY A 83 -1.63 -16.80 -5.41
N ARG A 84 -0.33 -17.12 -5.30
CA ARG A 84 0.76 -16.14 -5.30
C ARG A 84 1.92 -16.57 -6.19
N ALA A 85 2.36 -15.69 -7.10
CA ALA A 85 3.62 -15.86 -7.81
C ALA A 85 4.71 -15.01 -7.13
N THR A 86 5.97 -15.44 -7.22
CA THR A 86 7.11 -14.73 -6.63
C THR A 86 8.33 -14.82 -7.55
N THR A 87 9.12 -13.75 -7.60
CA THR A 87 10.39 -13.73 -8.31
C THR A 87 11.34 -12.70 -7.71
N VAL A 88 12.65 -12.89 -7.88
CA VAL A 88 13.66 -11.93 -7.42
C VAL A 88 13.52 -10.60 -8.17
N VAL A 89 13.82 -9.48 -7.51
CA VAL A 89 13.61 -8.12 -8.06
C VAL A 89 14.24 -7.91 -9.44
N ASN A 90 15.43 -8.47 -9.71
CA ASN A 90 16.06 -8.40 -11.03
C ASN A 90 15.18 -8.98 -12.14
N ASN A 91 14.55 -10.13 -11.88
CA ASN A 91 13.67 -10.77 -12.84
C ASN A 91 12.35 -10.00 -12.98
N TYR A 92 11.84 -9.45 -11.86
CA TYR A 92 10.67 -8.57 -11.91
C TYR A 92 10.94 -7.28 -12.71
N ILE A 93 12.14 -6.68 -12.62
CA ILE A 93 12.51 -5.51 -13.45
C ILE A 93 12.41 -5.86 -14.93
N ARG A 94 12.89 -7.04 -15.35
CA ARG A 94 12.74 -7.50 -16.74
C ARG A 94 11.25 -7.57 -17.12
N LYS A 95 10.40 -8.16 -16.26
CA LYS A 95 8.96 -8.28 -16.54
C LYS A 95 8.34 -6.89 -16.65
N TRP A 96 8.61 -6.03 -15.68
CA TRP A 96 8.12 -4.66 -15.65
C TRP A 96 8.52 -3.88 -16.92
N GLN A 97 9.75 -4.06 -17.40
CA GLN A 97 10.22 -3.47 -18.65
C GLN A 97 9.44 -3.97 -19.87
N GLN A 98 9.05 -5.25 -19.91
CA GLN A 98 8.28 -5.78 -21.03
C GLN A 98 6.82 -5.34 -21.03
N VAL A 99 6.17 -5.26 -19.86
CA VAL A 99 4.71 -5.06 -19.80
C VAL A 99 4.30 -3.71 -19.22
N TYR A 100 4.97 -3.19 -18.20
CA TYR A 100 4.48 -2.04 -17.42
C TYR A 100 5.19 -0.73 -17.76
N SER A 101 6.35 -0.78 -18.42
CA SER A 101 7.20 0.38 -18.68
C SER A 101 6.69 1.34 -19.74
N HIS A 102 5.68 0.95 -20.51
CA HIS A 102 5.30 1.69 -21.70
C HIS A 102 4.91 3.13 -21.37
N ARG A 103 5.47 4.07 -22.14
CA ARG A 103 5.05 5.47 -22.23
C ARG A 103 4.61 5.70 -23.66
N ASP A 104 3.34 6.07 -23.86
CA ASP A 104 2.74 6.22 -25.20
C ASP A 104 2.93 4.98 -26.09
N GLY A 105 2.84 3.79 -25.49
CA GLY A 105 3.00 2.51 -26.19
C GLY A 105 4.44 2.11 -26.49
N ILE A 106 5.45 2.87 -26.05
CA ILE A 106 6.87 2.57 -26.26
C ILE A 106 7.47 2.01 -24.98
N GLN A 107 8.02 0.78 -25.04
CA GLN A 107 8.74 0.16 -23.94
C GLN A 107 9.98 0.99 -23.54
N GLN A 108 10.24 1.08 -22.24
CA GLN A 108 11.39 1.80 -21.70
C GLN A 108 12.12 0.97 -20.65
N GLN A 109 13.43 1.19 -20.54
CA GLN A 109 14.20 0.61 -19.46
C GLN A 109 13.78 1.26 -18.14
N MET A 110 13.76 0.50 -17.06
CA MET A 110 13.57 1.09 -15.74
C MET A 110 14.78 1.97 -15.42
N THR A 111 14.53 3.25 -15.15
CA THR A 111 15.61 4.22 -14.86
C THR A 111 16.34 3.86 -13.58
N GLU A 112 17.53 4.43 -13.36
CA GLU A 112 18.25 4.25 -12.10
C GLU A 112 17.43 4.70 -10.89
N GLU A 113 16.81 5.89 -10.97
CA GLU A 113 15.92 6.41 -9.93
C GLU A 113 14.73 5.46 -9.66
N GLN A 114 14.13 4.89 -10.70
CA GLN A 114 13.05 3.91 -10.53
C GLN A 114 13.56 2.62 -9.87
N ARG A 115 14.73 2.10 -10.26
CA ARG A 115 15.34 0.91 -9.62
C ARG A 115 15.68 1.19 -8.16
N GLU A 116 16.14 2.39 -7.85
CA GLU A 116 16.40 2.83 -6.49
C GLU A 116 15.12 2.85 -5.66
N LYS A 117 14.05 3.51 -6.15
CA LYS A 117 12.72 3.50 -5.51
C LYS A 117 12.19 2.09 -5.29
N LEU A 118 12.31 1.23 -6.30
CA LEU A 118 11.86 -0.17 -6.23
C LEU A 118 12.56 -0.94 -5.10
N SER A 119 13.85 -0.70 -4.90
CA SER A 119 14.67 -1.43 -3.93
C SER A 119 14.30 -1.20 -2.46
N TYR A 120 13.38 -0.29 -2.16
CA TYR A 120 12.85 -0.06 -0.80
C TYR A 120 11.85 -1.14 -0.34
N GLY A 121 11.58 -2.17 -1.16
CA GLY A 121 10.74 -3.30 -0.75
C GLY A 121 9.26 -3.03 -0.97
N CYS A 122 8.43 -3.32 0.04
CA CYS A 122 6.96 -3.28 -0.07
C CYS A 122 6.44 -1.98 -0.69
N VAL A 123 6.98 -0.83 -0.29
CA VAL A 123 6.58 0.48 -0.83
C VAL A 123 7.08 0.75 -2.26
N GLY A 124 8.18 0.11 -2.66
CA GLY A 124 8.91 0.43 -3.88
C GLY A 124 8.11 0.17 -5.16
N VAL A 125 7.30 -0.88 -5.19
CA VAL A 125 6.43 -1.20 -6.34
C VAL A 125 5.40 -0.09 -6.54
N THR A 126 4.69 0.31 -5.48
CA THR A 126 3.73 1.41 -5.52
C THR A 126 4.39 2.74 -5.87
N TRP A 127 5.58 3.02 -5.33
CA TRP A 127 6.33 4.24 -5.59
C TRP A 127 6.70 4.35 -7.09
N VAL A 128 7.27 3.30 -7.68
CA VAL A 128 7.62 3.30 -9.11
C VAL A 128 6.39 3.41 -10.01
N ASN A 129 5.33 2.68 -9.67
CA ASN A 129 4.16 2.60 -10.53
C ASN A 129 3.28 3.87 -10.50
N SER A 130 3.27 4.58 -9.38
CA SER A 130 2.53 5.85 -9.24
C SER A 130 3.37 7.08 -9.57
N GLY A 131 4.70 7.02 -9.39
CA GLY A 131 5.64 8.13 -9.59
C GLY A 131 6.16 8.73 -8.27
N PRO A 132 5.30 9.37 -7.45
CA PRO A 132 5.68 9.89 -6.14
C PRO A 132 5.58 8.83 -5.04
N TYR A 133 6.18 9.13 -3.88
CA TYR A 133 6.01 8.28 -2.70
C TYR A 133 4.54 8.31 -2.24
N PRO A 134 3.95 7.18 -1.82
CA PRO A 134 2.54 7.12 -1.45
C PRO A 134 2.22 8.02 -0.25
N THR A 135 1.29 8.96 -0.44
CA THR A 135 0.86 9.91 0.61
C THR A 135 -0.31 9.40 1.45
N ASN A 136 -1.07 8.44 0.92
CA ASN A 136 -2.25 7.82 1.57
C ASN A 136 -3.38 8.78 1.92
N LYS A 137 -3.40 9.99 1.33
CA LYS A 137 -4.35 11.05 1.70
C LYS A 137 -5.81 10.71 1.40
N LEU A 138 -6.07 10.05 0.28
CA LEU A 138 -7.42 9.66 -0.14
C LEU A 138 -7.59 8.15 0.05
N ALA A 139 -7.91 7.75 1.27
CA ALA A 139 -8.00 6.36 1.69
C ALA A 139 -9.44 5.96 2.04
N PHE A 140 -9.80 4.73 1.71
CA PHE A 140 -11.09 4.13 2.03
C PHE A 140 -10.93 2.83 2.81
N ALA A 141 -11.88 2.56 3.68
CA ALA A 141 -12.08 1.26 4.32
C ALA A 141 -13.58 1.03 4.54
N PHE A 142 -13.93 -0.18 4.97
CA PHE A 142 -15.26 -0.49 5.48
C PHE A 142 -15.14 -1.07 6.88
N PHE A 143 -16.00 -0.61 7.79
CA PHE A 143 -16.06 -1.08 9.17
C PHE A 143 -17.52 -1.31 9.54
N ASP A 144 -17.83 -2.51 9.99
CA ASP A 144 -19.18 -2.90 10.41
C ASP A 144 -19.39 -2.52 11.89
N GLU A 145 -19.95 -1.32 12.13
CA GLU A 145 -20.21 -0.82 13.49
C GLU A 145 -21.21 -1.68 14.26
N ASP A 146 -22.17 -2.32 13.58
CA ASP A 146 -23.17 -3.16 14.22
C ASP A 146 -22.56 -4.50 14.65
N LYS A 147 -21.75 -5.12 13.77
CA LYS A 147 -20.94 -6.28 14.12
C LYS A 147 -20.02 -5.97 15.30
N TYR A 148 -19.30 -4.85 15.24
CA TYR A 148 -18.38 -4.44 16.31
C TYR A 148 -19.08 -4.36 17.68
N LYS A 149 -20.21 -3.66 17.75
CA LYS A 149 -21.00 -3.53 19.00
C LYS A 149 -21.54 -4.88 19.47
N SER A 150 -22.14 -5.64 18.54
CA SER A 150 -22.67 -6.96 18.84
C SER A 150 -21.60 -7.90 19.38
N ASP A 151 -20.42 -7.92 18.77
CA ASP A 151 -19.34 -8.81 19.16
C ASP A 151 -18.74 -8.40 20.51
N LEU A 152 -18.64 -7.10 20.81
CA LEU A 152 -18.22 -6.62 22.13
C LEU A 152 -19.21 -6.99 23.24
N GLU A 153 -20.51 -6.93 22.98
CA GLU A 153 -21.55 -7.22 23.96
C GLU A 153 -21.75 -8.72 24.17
N ASN A 154 -21.68 -9.51 23.09
CA ASN A 154 -22.08 -10.92 23.10
C ASN A 154 -20.90 -11.91 23.15
N SER A 155 -19.68 -11.46 22.84
CA SER A 155 -18.49 -12.31 22.96
C SER A 155 -17.77 -12.11 24.29
N ARG A 156 -16.80 -12.98 24.57
CA ARG A 156 -15.93 -12.87 25.76
C ARG A 156 -14.47 -13.00 25.35
N PRO A 157 -13.53 -12.42 26.13
CA PRO A 157 -12.11 -12.69 25.94
C PRO A 157 -11.82 -14.18 25.92
N ARG A 158 -10.97 -14.61 24.99
CA ARG A 158 -10.46 -15.99 24.90
C ARG A 158 -9.61 -16.32 26.14
N PRO A 159 -9.36 -17.61 26.45
CA PRO A 159 -8.46 -17.97 27.54
C PRO A 159 -7.09 -17.30 27.38
N ASN A 160 -6.64 -16.59 28.42
CA ASN A 160 -5.40 -15.80 28.47
C ASN A 160 -5.35 -14.55 27.57
N GLU A 161 -6.49 -14.12 27.03
CA GLU A 161 -6.62 -12.86 26.30
C GLU A 161 -6.89 -11.72 27.29
N THR A 162 -6.11 -10.63 27.20
CA THR A 162 -6.41 -9.43 27.99
C THR A 162 -7.62 -8.68 27.41
N GLN A 163 -8.27 -7.83 28.21
CA GLN A 163 -9.40 -7.03 27.71
C GLN A 163 -9.01 -6.17 26.49
N ALA A 164 -7.81 -5.57 26.50
CA ALA A 164 -7.32 -4.76 25.38
C ALA A 164 -7.02 -5.60 24.13
N GLU A 165 -6.55 -6.84 24.30
CA GLU A 165 -6.35 -7.79 23.21
C GLU A 165 -7.68 -8.24 22.60
N PHE A 166 -8.66 -8.54 23.45
CA PHE A 166 -10.03 -8.83 23.04
C PHE A 166 -10.63 -7.69 22.21
N GLU A 167 -10.63 -6.45 22.74
CA GLU A 167 -11.17 -5.29 22.03
C GLU A 167 -10.41 -5.01 20.73
N GLY A 168 -9.08 -5.09 20.74
CA GLY A 168 -8.26 -4.92 19.54
C GLY A 168 -8.58 -5.93 18.44
N ARG A 169 -8.76 -7.20 18.81
CA ARG A 169 -9.16 -8.28 17.89
C ARG A 169 -10.56 -8.06 17.33
N ILE A 170 -11.55 -7.76 18.17
CA ILE A 170 -12.94 -7.55 17.72
C ILE A 170 -13.02 -6.38 16.73
N VAL A 171 -12.24 -5.33 16.94
CA VAL A 171 -12.14 -4.20 16.00
C VAL A 171 -11.50 -4.65 14.69
N LYS A 172 -10.38 -5.36 14.73
CA LYS A 172 -9.74 -5.91 13.52
C LYS A 172 -10.74 -6.74 12.71
N ASP A 173 -11.45 -7.65 13.37
CA ASP A 173 -12.42 -8.57 12.76
C ASP A 173 -13.71 -7.87 12.26
N SER A 174 -13.89 -6.58 12.59
CA SER A 174 -15.02 -5.77 12.13
C SER A 174 -14.70 -4.94 10.87
N PHE A 175 -13.44 -4.93 10.44
CA PHE A 175 -13.08 -4.44 9.11
C PHE A 175 -13.39 -5.48 8.04
N ASP A 176 -13.94 -5.03 6.91
CA ASP A 176 -14.16 -5.86 5.72
C ASP A 176 -13.36 -5.29 4.55
N GLU A 177 -12.21 -5.91 4.27
CA GLU A 177 -11.31 -5.49 3.22
C GLU A 177 -11.92 -5.62 1.82
N GLY A 178 -12.80 -6.61 1.59
CA GLY A 178 -13.51 -6.78 0.33
C GLY A 178 -14.45 -5.61 0.04
N LYS A 179 -15.23 -5.18 1.05
CA LYS A 179 -16.09 -3.99 0.95
C LYS A 179 -15.29 -2.71 0.86
N GLY A 180 -14.19 -2.58 1.60
CA GLY A 180 -13.28 -1.44 1.52
C GLY A 180 -12.66 -1.27 0.12
N PHE A 181 -12.18 -2.37 -0.46
CA PHE A 181 -11.66 -2.38 -1.83
C PHE A 181 -12.74 -2.02 -2.84
N LYS A 182 -13.92 -2.64 -2.72
CA LYS A 182 -15.07 -2.33 -3.60
C LYS A 182 -15.42 -0.85 -3.54
N ARG A 183 -15.45 -0.24 -2.34
CA ARG A 183 -15.71 1.20 -2.18
C ARG A 183 -14.70 2.04 -2.96
N ALA A 184 -13.40 1.76 -2.82
CA ALA A 184 -12.36 2.47 -3.56
C ALA A 184 -12.49 2.29 -5.09
N ARG A 185 -12.84 1.09 -5.57
CA ARG A 185 -13.09 0.85 -7.01
C ARG A 185 -14.30 1.63 -7.53
N ASP A 186 -15.40 1.62 -6.79
CA ASP A 186 -16.63 2.34 -7.18
C ASP A 186 -16.37 3.84 -7.26
N VAL A 187 -15.63 4.40 -6.31
CA VAL A 187 -15.23 5.81 -6.30
C VAL A 187 -14.24 6.13 -7.42
N ALA A 188 -13.22 5.29 -7.65
CA ALA A 188 -12.27 5.46 -8.75
C ALA A 188 -12.97 5.41 -10.12
N SER A 189 -13.98 4.56 -10.29
CA SER A 189 -14.81 4.52 -11.50
C SER A 189 -15.58 5.82 -11.72
N ILE A 190 -16.17 6.39 -10.67
CA ILE A 190 -16.85 7.70 -10.73
C ILE A 190 -15.85 8.81 -11.09
N MET A 191 -14.66 8.81 -10.48
CA MET A 191 -13.60 9.78 -10.79
C MET A 191 -13.14 9.67 -12.25
N ASN A 192 -12.90 8.46 -12.76
CA ASN A 192 -12.52 8.22 -14.15
C ASN A 192 -13.61 8.71 -15.12
N LYS A 193 -14.88 8.41 -14.85
CA LYS A 193 -16.00 8.91 -15.66
C LYS A 193 -16.06 10.44 -15.68
N ALA A 194 -15.80 11.09 -14.54
CA ALA A 194 -15.84 12.55 -14.44
C ALA A 194 -14.71 13.25 -15.20
N LEU A 195 -13.53 12.62 -15.31
CA LEU A 195 -12.38 13.18 -16.02
C LEU A 195 -12.36 12.90 -17.53
N ASP A 196 -13.10 11.90 -18.03
CA ASP A 196 -12.93 11.42 -19.42
C ASP A 196 -13.17 12.48 -20.50
N SER A 197 -14.05 13.45 -20.25
CA SER A 197 -14.33 14.56 -21.17
C SER A 197 -14.02 15.93 -20.56
N ALA A 198 -13.27 15.98 -19.46
CA ALA A 198 -12.91 17.23 -18.78
C ALA A 198 -11.50 17.66 -19.17
N HIS A 199 -11.37 18.86 -19.74
CA HIS A 199 -10.09 19.44 -20.16
C HIS A 199 -9.54 20.50 -19.18
N ASP A 200 -10.24 20.72 -18.06
CA ASP A 200 -9.83 21.58 -16.96
C ASP A 200 -10.39 21.05 -15.62
N GLU A 201 -9.77 21.42 -14.49
CA GLU A 201 -10.16 20.95 -13.16
C GLU A 201 -11.59 21.37 -12.80
N GLY A 202 -12.06 22.55 -13.21
CA GLY A 202 -13.41 23.03 -12.92
C GLY A 202 -14.47 22.11 -13.50
N THR A 203 -14.36 21.82 -14.79
CA THR A 203 -15.24 20.87 -15.50
C THR A 203 -15.20 19.48 -14.87
N TYR A 204 -14.01 18.99 -14.48
CA TYR A 204 -13.88 17.70 -13.78
C TYR A 204 -14.65 17.69 -12.44
N ILE A 205 -14.50 18.73 -11.62
CA ILE A 205 -15.17 18.82 -10.32
C ILE A 205 -16.69 18.90 -10.48
N ASP A 206 -17.17 19.64 -11.48
CA ASP A 206 -18.61 19.74 -11.77
C ASP A 206 -19.20 18.38 -12.22
N ASN A 207 -18.50 17.68 -13.12
CA ASN A 207 -18.86 16.32 -13.53
C ASN A 207 -18.86 15.35 -12.34
N LEU A 208 -17.84 15.40 -11.50
CA LEU A 208 -17.72 14.55 -10.31
C LEU A 208 -18.89 14.79 -9.35
N LYS A 209 -19.19 16.05 -9.02
CA LYS A 209 -20.34 16.41 -8.17
C LYS A 209 -21.66 15.93 -8.74
N LYS A 210 -21.84 16.03 -10.06
CA LYS A 210 -23.05 15.56 -10.76
C LYS A 210 -23.21 14.04 -10.62
N GLU A 211 -22.15 13.27 -10.88
CA GLU A 211 -22.17 11.81 -10.74
C GLU A 211 -22.43 11.36 -9.30
N LEU A 212 -21.84 12.03 -8.31
CA LEU A 212 -22.08 11.75 -6.89
C LEU A 212 -23.53 12.04 -6.49
N ALA A 213 -24.12 13.15 -6.98
CA ALA A 213 -25.54 13.44 -6.76
C ALA A 213 -26.44 12.35 -7.33
N ASN A 214 -26.18 11.93 -8.58
CA ASN A 214 -27.00 10.92 -9.24
C ASN A 214 -27.00 9.59 -8.49
N LYS A 215 -25.93 9.30 -7.74
CA LYS A 215 -25.79 8.11 -6.89
C LYS A 215 -26.19 8.32 -5.43
N ASN A 216 -26.64 9.52 -5.04
CA ASN A 216 -26.88 9.91 -3.66
C ASN A 216 -25.68 9.61 -2.73
N ASP A 217 -24.46 9.82 -3.22
CA ASP A 217 -23.24 9.51 -2.50
C ASP A 217 -22.85 10.63 -1.52
N ALA A 218 -22.56 10.28 -0.27
CA ALA A 218 -22.19 11.24 0.78
C ALA A 218 -20.92 12.04 0.44
N LEU A 219 -20.03 11.49 -0.40
CA LEU A 219 -18.82 12.19 -0.87
C LEU A 219 -19.14 13.50 -1.61
N ARG A 220 -20.37 13.70 -2.08
CA ARG A 220 -20.81 14.97 -2.69
C ARG A 220 -20.59 16.15 -1.75
N TYR A 221 -20.75 15.93 -0.44
CA TYR A 221 -20.72 16.98 0.58
C TYR A 221 -19.34 17.22 1.20
N GLU A 222 -18.31 16.53 0.72
CA GLU A 222 -16.93 16.77 1.12
C GLU A 222 -16.52 18.22 0.87
N ASP A 223 -15.66 18.76 1.74
CA ASP A 223 -15.13 20.11 1.57
C ASP A 223 -14.32 20.24 0.27
N SER A 224 -14.40 21.41 -0.38
CA SER A 224 -13.69 21.68 -1.64
C SER A 224 -12.16 21.55 -1.56
N ARG A 225 -11.59 21.60 -0.35
CA ARG A 225 -10.16 21.40 -0.06
C ARG A 225 -9.87 20.04 0.57
N SER A 226 -10.88 19.17 0.75
CA SER A 226 -10.67 17.83 1.30
C SER A 226 -9.74 17.00 0.42
N ASN A 227 -9.18 15.93 0.99
CA ASN A 227 -8.31 15.02 0.24
C ASN A 227 -9.05 14.37 -0.95
N PHE A 228 -10.38 14.26 -0.90
CA PHE A 228 -11.20 13.73 -1.98
C PHE A 228 -11.20 14.65 -3.20
N TYR A 229 -11.69 15.89 -3.06
CA TYR A 229 -11.78 16.82 -4.19
C TYR A 229 -10.43 17.37 -4.64
N SER A 230 -9.42 17.38 -3.76
CA SER A 230 -8.08 17.86 -4.10
C SER A 230 -7.14 16.79 -4.65
N ALA A 231 -7.53 15.51 -4.69
CA ALA A 231 -6.64 14.40 -5.07
C ALA A 231 -5.98 14.58 -6.45
N LEU A 232 -6.76 14.99 -7.47
CA LEU A 232 -6.24 15.19 -8.82
C LEU A 232 -5.22 16.34 -8.86
N ARG A 233 -5.60 17.54 -8.39
CA ARG A 233 -4.69 18.71 -8.38
C ARG A 233 -3.47 18.55 -7.47
N ASN A 234 -3.53 17.65 -6.49
CA ASN A 234 -2.41 17.34 -5.61
C ASN A 234 -1.48 16.26 -6.20
N THR A 235 -1.87 15.61 -7.30
CA THR A 235 -1.01 14.65 -8.00
C THR A 235 0.07 15.41 -8.80
N PRO A 236 1.37 15.18 -8.57
CA PRO A 236 2.44 15.92 -9.26
C PRO A 236 2.36 15.81 -10.80
N SER A 237 2.20 14.58 -11.29
CA SER A 237 2.14 14.29 -12.73
C SER A 237 0.93 14.89 -13.44
N PHE A 238 -0.10 15.35 -12.72
CA PHE A 238 -1.19 16.13 -13.32
C PHE A 238 -0.70 17.49 -13.84
N LYS A 239 0.28 18.11 -13.16
CA LYS A 239 0.81 19.44 -13.49
C LYS A 239 1.96 19.41 -14.49
N GLU A 240 2.61 18.26 -14.61
CA GLU A 240 3.75 18.04 -15.49
C GLU A 240 3.35 18.10 -16.96
N ARG A 241 4.19 18.73 -17.79
CA ARG A 241 3.93 18.95 -19.22
C ARG A 241 3.80 17.64 -20.00
N ASP A 242 4.59 16.65 -19.63
CA ASP A 242 4.65 15.29 -20.18
C ASP A 242 3.74 14.29 -19.47
N GLY A 243 3.01 14.74 -18.45
CA GLY A 243 1.96 13.99 -17.77
C GLY A 243 0.56 14.49 -18.16
N GLY A 244 -0.16 15.03 -17.19
CA GLY A 244 -1.51 15.56 -17.35
C GLY A 244 -1.56 16.96 -17.97
N ASN A 245 -0.53 17.78 -17.81
CA ASN A 245 -0.49 19.17 -18.30
C ASN A 245 -1.77 19.96 -17.94
N TYR A 246 -2.23 19.84 -16.69
CA TYR A 246 -3.46 20.42 -16.16
C TYR A 246 -4.77 19.98 -16.85
N ASP A 247 -4.73 18.93 -17.67
CA ASP A 247 -5.88 18.36 -18.40
C ASP A 247 -6.33 17.04 -17.74
N PRO A 248 -7.48 17.01 -17.02
CA PRO A 248 -7.97 15.81 -16.34
C PRO A 248 -8.17 14.61 -17.27
N SER A 249 -8.55 14.84 -18.54
CA SER A 249 -8.82 13.76 -19.50
C SER A 249 -7.60 12.89 -19.81
N LYS A 250 -6.39 13.41 -19.53
CA LYS A 250 -5.11 12.72 -19.66
C LYS A 250 -4.72 11.91 -18.43
N MET A 251 -5.50 11.92 -17.36
CA MET A 251 -5.22 11.22 -16.12
C MET A 251 -6.12 9.99 -15.96
N LYS A 252 -5.69 9.05 -15.12
CA LYS A 252 -6.46 7.85 -14.76
C LYS A 252 -6.34 7.63 -13.26
N ALA A 253 -7.47 7.41 -12.60
CA ALA A 253 -7.50 7.00 -11.20
C ALA A 253 -7.01 5.55 -11.06
N VAL A 254 -6.14 5.31 -10.09
CA VAL A 254 -5.55 4.02 -9.76
C VAL A 254 -5.66 3.76 -8.26
N VAL A 255 -5.69 2.47 -7.89
CA VAL A 255 -5.82 2.02 -6.50
C VAL A 255 -4.58 1.25 -6.07
N TYR A 256 -4.14 1.50 -4.85
CA TYR A 256 -3.22 0.66 -4.11
C TYR A 256 -3.74 0.48 -2.68
N SER A 257 -3.17 -0.46 -1.93
CA SER A 257 -3.55 -0.72 -0.54
C SER A 257 -2.36 -0.58 0.39
N LYS A 258 -2.64 -0.23 1.64
CA LYS A 258 -1.69 -0.23 2.74
C LYS A 258 -2.24 -1.03 3.91
N HIS A 259 -1.48 -2.01 4.37
CA HIS A 259 -1.66 -2.65 5.67
C HIS A 259 -0.74 -2.02 6.71
N PHE A 260 -1.28 -1.71 7.88
CA PHE A 260 -0.56 -0.97 8.91
C PHE A 260 -1.15 -1.20 10.31
N ARG A 261 -0.50 -0.59 11.30
CA ARG A 261 -0.89 -0.68 12.72
C ARG A 261 -1.73 0.50 13.17
N SER A 262 -2.78 0.26 13.95
CA SER A 262 -3.63 1.30 14.54
C SER A 262 -2.97 2.06 15.71
N GLY A 263 -2.35 1.33 16.65
CA GLY A 263 -1.79 1.85 17.90
C GLY A 263 -0.43 2.55 17.74
N GLN A 264 -0.40 3.71 17.07
CA GLN A 264 0.84 4.41 16.74
C GLN A 264 1.19 5.59 17.65
N ASP A 265 0.31 5.99 18.58
CA ASP A 265 0.63 7.06 19.52
C ASP A 265 1.66 6.59 20.57
N GLN A 266 2.89 7.09 20.45
CA GLN A 266 3.99 6.77 21.37
C GLN A 266 3.77 7.30 22.78
N ARG A 267 2.87 8.28 22.95
CA ARG A 267 2.47 8.81 24.27
C ARG A 267 1.21 8.12 24.81
N GLY A 268 0.58 7.27 24.02
CA GLY A 268 -0.59 6.49 24.40
C GLY A 268 -0.26 5.29 25.30
N SER A 269 -1.28 4.53 25.67
CA SER A 269 -1.10 3.36 26.52
C SER A 269 -0.28 2.26 25.85
N SER A 270 0.49 1.53 26.65
CA SER A 270 1.26 0.37 26.18
C SER A 270 0.35 -0.67 25.53
N ASP A 271 -0.85 -0.87 26.07
CA ASP A 271 -1.82 -1.84 25.58
C ASP A 271 -2.28 -1.51 24.17
N LYS A 272 -2.62 -0.24 23.88
CA LYS A 272 -3.00 0.16 22.51
C LYS A 272 -1.87 -0.08 21.51
N ARG A 273 -0.62 0.17 21.90
CA ARG A 273 0.55 -0.10 21.04
C ARG A 273 0.79 -1.59 20.76
N LYS A 274 0.45 -2.47 21.71
CA LYS A 274 0.64 -3.93 21.60
C LYS A 274 -0.54 -4.67 20.99
N TYR A 275 -1.76 -4.20 21.25
CA TYR A 275 -3.01 -4.92 20.98
C TYR A 275 -3.94 -4.20 20.00
N GLY A 276 -3.74 -2.90 19.79
CA GLY A 276 -4.47 -2.10 18.80
C GLY A 276 -5.23 -0.97 19.49
N ASP A 277 -5.46 0.12 18.76
CA ASP A 277 -6.31 1.23 19.21
C ASP A 277 -7.69 1.10 18.56
N PRO A 278 -8.75 0.73 19.30
CA PRO A 278 -10.09 0.51 18.77
C PRO A 278 -10.68 1.67 17.98
N ASP A 279 -10.28 2.91 18.28
CA ASP A 279 -10.88 4.12 17.71
C ASP A 279 -10.06 4.68 16.55
N ALA A 280 -8.81 4.24 16.41
CA ALA A 280 -7.91 4.77 15.40
C ALA A 280 -8.24 4.23 14.01
N PHE A 281 -8.27 5.14 13.04
CA PHE A 281 -8.42 4.86 11.61
C PHE A 281 -9.73 4.15 11.22
N ARG A 282 -10.82 4.38 11.97
CA ARG A 282 -12.15 3.98 11.51
C ARG A 282 -12.56 4.83 10.31
N PRO A 283 -13.25 4.24 9.30
CA PRO A 283 -13.81 5.00 8.22
C PRO A 283 -15.02 5.81 8.69
N ASP A 284 -15.22 6.98 8.10
CA ASP A 284 -16.49 7.69 8.17
C ASP A 284 -17.61 6.82 7.59
N GLN A 285 -18.72 6.69 8.32
CA GLN A 285 -19.78 5.74 8.00
C GLN A 285 -20.56 6.08 6.71
N GLY A 286 -20.62 7.37 6.34
CA GLY A 286 -21.31 7.80 5.13
C GLY A 286 -20.44 7.68 3.88
N THR A 287 -19.17 8.04 3.99
CA THR A 287 -18.26 8.17 2.84
C THR A 287 -17.32 6.98 2.67
N GLY A 288 -17.01 6.27 3.76
CA GLY A 288 -15.95 5.26 3.83
C GLY A 288 -14.54 5.85 3.95
N LEU A 289 -14.38 7.18 4.05
CA LEU A 289 -13.08 7.84 4.10
C LEU A 289 -12.37 7.57 5.42
N VAL A 290 -11.07 7.28 5.36
CA VAL A 290 -10.20 7.10 6.53
C VAL A 290 -9.22 8.27 6.62
N ASP A 291 -9.15 8.93 7.78
CA ASP A 291 -8.13 9.95 8.03
C ASP A 291 -6.77 9.31 8.34
N MET A 292 -5.89 9.34 7.34
CA MET A 292 -4.53 8.81 7.43
C MET A 292 -3.51 9.80 8.01
N SER A 293 -3.93 11.00 8.46
CA SER A 293 -3.01 12.03 8.96
C SER A 293 -2.23 11.62 10.22
N LYS A 294 -2.77 10.67 11.00
CA LYS A 294 -2.15 10.15 12.22
C LYS A 294 -1.30 8.90 12.00
N ASP A 295 -1.24 8.39 10.79
CA ASP A 295 -0.36 7.27 10.44
C ASP A 295 1.08 7.78 10.33
N ARG A 296 1.96 7.20 11.16
CA ARG A 296 3.36 7.61 11.34
C ARG A 296 4.34 6.49 10.98
N ASN A 297 3.87 5.42 10.34
CA ASN A 297 4.66 4.24 10.00
C ASN A 297 5.33 3.59 11.23
N ILE A 298 4.62 3.57 12.36
CA ILE A 298 5.09 2.96 13.61
C ILE A 298 4.60 1.51 13.69
N PRO A 299 5.50 0.53 13.91
CA PRO A 299 5.12 -0.88 13.99
C PRO A 299 4.36 -1.21 15.29
N ARG A 300 3.70 -2.36 15.30
CA ARG A 300 3.17 -2.99 16.52
C ARG A 300 4.28 -3.11 17.58
N SER A 301 3.97 -2.80 18.83
CA SER A 301 4.88 -3.05 19.95
C SER A 301 4.84 -4.52 20.36
N PRO A 302 5.99 -5.15 20.70
CA PRO A 302 6.02 -6.53 21.17
C PRO A 302 5.23 -6.69 22.47
N ALA A 303 4.34 -7.68 22.50
CA ALA A 303 3.64 -8.08 23.71
C ALA A 303 4.52 -9.01 24.55
N ARG A 304 5.34 -9.85 23.89
CA ARG A 304 6.25 -10.81 24.52
C ARG A 304 7.70 -10.61 24.06
N PRO A 305 8.70 -10.95 24.88
CA PRO A 305 10.10 -10.96 24.45
C PRO A 305 10.30 -11.84 23.21
N GLY A 306 11.08 -11.36 22.25
CA GLY A 306 11.37 -12.07 21.00
C GLY A 306 10.41 -11.75 19.84
N GLU A 307 9.23 -11.18 20.11
CA GLU A 307 8.36 -10.70 19.05
C GLU A 307 8.96 -9.48 18.35
N SER A 308 8.85 -9.43 17.02
CA SER A 308 9.28 -8.31 16.19
C SER A 308 8.30 -8.14 15.05
N TRP A 309 7.90 -6.91 14.80
CA TRP A 309 6.82 -6.57 13.87
C TRP A 309 7.28 -5.54 12.85
N VAL A 310 6.96 -5.76 11.57
CA VAL A 310 7.17 -4.76 10.51
C VAL A 310 6.11 -3.68 10.57
N ASN A 311 6.41 -2.49 10.06
CA ASN A 311 5.56 -1.32 10.25
C ASN A 311 4.44 -1.16 9.22
N PHE A 312 4.62 -1.65 7.99
CA PHE A 312 3.58 -1.64 6.96
C PHE A 312 3.88 -2.61 5.81
N ASP A 313 2.85 -2.89 5.03
CA ASP A 313 2.94 -3.50 3.69
C ASP A 313 2.13 -2.68 2.68
N TYR A 314 2.54 -2.68 1.41
CA TYR A 314 1.87 -1.97 0.32
C TYR A 314 1.63 -2.89 -0.89
N GLY A 315 0.37 -2.93 -1.34
CA GLY A 315 -0.05 -3.71 -2.49
C GLY A 315 -0.51 -2.83 -3.63
N TRP A 316 0.16 -2.92 -4.79
CA TRP A 316 -0.25 -2.24 -6.01
C TRP A 316 -1.30 -3.04 -6.78
N PHE A 317 -2.49 -2.47 -6.94
CA PHE A 317 -3.54 -3.01 -7.80
C PHE A 317 -3.56 -2.34 -9.19
N GLY A 318 -3.38 -1.02 -9.23
CA GLY A 318 -3.49 -0.23 -10.45
C GLY A 318 -4.95 0.02 -10.84
N ALA A 319 -5.39 -0.50 -11.99
CA ALA A 319 -6.72 -0.24 -12.55
C ALA A 319 -7.26 -1.44 -13.35
N GLN A 320 -7.11 -2.65 -12.79
CA GLN A 320 -7.57 -3.87 -13.47
C GLN A 320 -9.09 -3.86 -13.67
N THR A 321 -9.53 -4.43 -14.78
CA THR A 321 -10.94 -4.48 -15.19
C THR A 321 -11.68 -5.72 -14.70
N GLU A 322 -10.96 -6.74 -14.21
CA GLU A 322 -11.54 -7.94 -13.61
C GLU A 322 -12.56 -7.57 -12.51
N ALA A 323 -13.80 -8.01 -12.67
CA ALA A 323 -14.91 -7.65 -11.80
C ALA A 323 -14.86 -8.42 -10.48
N ASP A 324 -14.40 -9.66 -10.52
CA ASP A 324 -14.25 -10.53 -9.37
C ASP A 324 -13.02 -10.11 -8.55
N ALA A 325 -13.24 -9.50 -7.38
CA ALA A 325 -12.18 -9.01 -6.52
C ALA A 325 -11.13 -10.09 -6.22
N ASP A 326 -11.55 -11.32 -5.97
CA ASP A 326 -10.66 -12.45 -5.63
C ASP A 326 -9.72 -12.85 -6.76
N LYS A 327 -10.06 -12.50 -8.00
CA LYS A 327 -9.22 -12.76 -9.19
C LYS A 327 -8.24 -11.63 -9.48
N THR A 328 -8.42 -10.45 -8.90
CA THR A 328 -7.50 -9.32 -9.07
C THR A 328 -6.13 -9.62 -8.47
N ILE A 329 -5.08 -9.02 -9.04
CA ILE A 329 -3.70 -9.21 -8.63
C ILE A 329 -3.17 -7.99 -7.87
N TRP A 330 -2.45 -8.24 -6.78
CA TRP A 330 -1.84 -7.25 -5.92
C TRP A 330 -0.33 -7.49 -5.91
N THR A 331 0.42 -6.54 -6.45
CA THR A 331 1.88 -6.63 -6.54
C THR A 331 2.53 -5.93 -5.36
N HIS A 332 3.33 -6.65 -4.58
CA HIS A 332 4.03 -6.16 -3.38
C HIS A 332 5.38 -6.86 -3.25
N ALA A 333 6.15 -6.57 -2.21
CA ALA A 333 7.47 -7.16 -2.02
C ALA A 333 7.77 -7.44 -0.56
N ASN A 334 8.56 -8.49 -0.31
CA ASN A 334 8.87 -8.93 1.06
C ASN A 334 9.58 -7.86 1.89
N HIS A 335 10.67 -7.29 1.38
CA HIS A 335 11.51 -6.32 2.09
C HIS A 335 12.41 -5.59 1.09
N TYR A 336 13.21 -4.66 1.59
CA TYR A 336 14.18 -3.96 0.77
C TYR A 336 15.26 -4.88 0.20
N HIS A 337 15.93 -4.46 -0.87
CA HIS A 337 16.92 -5.30 -1.54
C HIS A 337 18.28 -5.25 -0.82
N ALA A 338 18.65 -6.34 -0.15
CA ALA A 338 19.94 -6.52 0.52
C ALA A 338 20.58 -7.85 0.12
N PRO A 339 20.97 -8.04 -1.15
CA PRO A 339 21.41 -9.34 -1.68
C PRO A 339 22.65 -9.91 -0.98
N ASN A 340 23.43 -9.07 -0.31
CA ASN A 340 24.65 -9.45 0.41
C ASN A 340 24.46 -9.42 1.95
N GLY A 341 23.25 -9.13 2.42
CA GLY A 341 22.90 -8.98 3.83
C GLY A 341 22.12 -10.16 4.40
N GLY A 342 21.83 -10.12 5.70
CA GLY A 342 21.03 -11.10 6.43
C GLY A 342 19.59 -11.20 5.93
N VAL A 343 18.98 -10.07 5.55
CA VAL A 343 17.61 -10.05 4.98
C VAL A 343 17.57 -10.66 3.56
N GLY A 344 18.69 -10.62 2.82
CA GLY A 344 18.79 -11.20 1.48
C GLY A 344 18.13 -10.38 0.36
N PRO A 345 18.01 -10.95 -0.85
CA PRO A 345 17.47 -10.24 -2.00
C PRO A 345 15.97 -10.01 -1.88
N MET A 346 15.53 -8.80 -2.24
CA MET A 346 14.11 -8.48 -2.43
C MET A 346 13.46 -9.42 -3.46
N ASN A 347 12.32 -9.98 -3.08
CA ASN A 347 11.42 -10.73 -3.95
C ASN A 347 10.10 -9.96 -4.11
N VAL A 348 9.62 -9.88 -5.34
CA VAL A 348 8.34 -9.27 -5.68
C VAL A 348 7.29 -10.37 -5.80
N TYR A 349 6.18 -10.18 -5.10
CA TYR A 349 5.04 -11.07 -5.09
C TYR A 349 3.91 -10.48 -5.93
N GLU A 350 3.20 -11.37 -6.61
CA GLU A 350 1.96 -11.05 -7.32
C GLU A 350 0.90 -11.95 -6.69
N SER A 351 0.12 -11.42 -5.76
CA SER A 351 -0.87 -12.14 -4.97
C SER A 351 -2.27 -11.96 -5.53
N LYS A 352 -3.12 -13.00 -5.48
CA LYS A 352 -4.57 -12.82 -5.59
C LYS A 352 -5.08 -11.98 -4.41
N PHE A 353 -6.20 -11.29 -4.58
CA PHE A 353 -6.74 -10.40 -3.52
C PHE A 353 -6.90 -11.10 -2.18
N ARG A 354 -7.51 -12.30 -2.13
CA ARG A 354 -7.63 -13.08 -0.90
C ARG A 354 -6.29 -13.37 -0.19
N ASN A 355 -5.20 -13.50 -0.95
CA ASN A 355 -3.86 -13.71 -0.40
C ASN A 355 -3.24 -12.40 0.11
N TRP A 356 -3.64 -11.26 -0.46
CA TRP A 356 -3.27 -9.93 0.02
C TRP A 356 -4.06 -9.59 1.28
N SER A 357 -5.40 -9.60 1.21
CA SER A 357 -6.30 -9.19 2.29
C SER A 357 -6.28 -10.12 3.51
N ALA A 358 -5.66 -11.29 3.43
CA ALA A 358 -5.40 -12.12 4.60
C ALA A 358 -4.45 -11.44 5.60
N GLY A 359 -3.62 -10.51 5.13
CA GLY A 359 -2.76 -9.71 5.99
C GLY A 359 -1.79 -10.53 6.85
N TYR A 360 -1.40 -9.94 7.98
CA TYR A 360 -0.47 -10.49 8.96
C TYR A 360 -0.86 -10.01 10.36
N ALA A 361 -0.39 -10.69 11.41
CA ALA A 361 -0.60 -10.24 12.80
C ALA A 361 0.07 -8.88 13.13
N ASP A 362 1.01 -8.43 12.32
CA ASP A 362 1.62 -7.10 12.36
C ASP A 362 0.57 -6.00 12.19
N PHE A 363 -0.44 -6.26 11.37
CA PHE A 363 -1.38 -5.27 10.86
C PHE A 363 -2.80 -5.57 11.34
N ASP A 364 -3.47 -4.52 11.78
CA ASP A 364 -4.88 -4.56 12.20
C ASP A 364 -5.74 -3.55 11.44
N ARG A 365 -5.15 -2.85 10.46
CA ARG A 365 -5.84 -1.92 9.57
C ARG A 365 -5.39 -2.17 8.13
N GLY A 366 -6.36 -2.11 7.21
CA GLY A 366 -6.16 -2.08 5.78
C GLY A 366 -6.90 -0.91 5.16
N THR A 367 -6.24 -0.17 4.27
CA THR A 367 -6.85 0.96 3.55
C THR A 367 -6.61 0.85 2.07
N TYR A 368 -7.60 1.28 1.29
CA TYR A 368 -7.58 1.29 -0.17
C TYR A 368 -7.51 2.73 -0.65
N VAL A 369 -6.37 3.09 -1.22
CA VAL A 369 -6.02 4.48 -1.54
C VAL A 369 -6.20 4.73 -3.03
N ILE A 370 -6.82 5.86 -3.36
CA ILE A 370 -6.93 6.36 -4.73
C ILE A 370 -5.88 7.45 -4.98
N THR A 371 -5.15 7.33 -6.09
CA THR A 371 -4.31 8.39 -6.65
C THR A 371 -4.47 8.43 -8.18
N PHE A 372 -3.76 9.32 -8.86
CA PHE A 372 -3.82 9.46 -10.31
C PHE A 372 -2.46 9.24 -10.98
N ILE A 373 -2.48 8.69 -12.18
CA ILE A 373 -1.32 8.62 -13.09
C ILE A 373 -1.73 9.09 -14.49
N PRO A 374 -0.79 9.53 -15.35
CA PRO A 374 -1.09 9.81 -16.75
C PRO A 374 -1.57 8.56 -17.50
N LYS A 375 -2.54 8.73 -18.41
CA LYS A 375 -3.06 7.66 -19.29
C LYS A 375 -2.00 7.12 -20.26
N SER A 376 -0.95 7.90 -20.54
CA SER A 376 0.20 7.47 -21.33
C SER A 376 1.04 6.39 -20.65
N TRP A 377 0.87 6.17 -19.34
CA TRP A 377 1.61 5.19 -18.56
C TRP A 377 0.91 3.82 -18.54
N ASN A 378 1.67 2.73 -18.69
CA ASN A 378 1.14 1.36 -18.63
C ASN A 378 1.40 0.62 -17.29
N THR A 379 1.66 1.34 -16.21
CA THR A 379 1.89 0.74 -14.87
C THR A 379 0.60 0.25 -14.19
N ALA A 380 -0.56 0.61 -14.74
CA ALA A 380 -1.89 0.15 -14.32
C ALA A 380 -2.69 -0.34 -15.55
N PRO A 381 -2.30 -1.47 -16.16
CA PRO A 381 -3.01 -2.02 -17.31
C PRO A 381 -4.37 -2.61 -16.90
N ALA A 382 -5.23 -2.85 -17.90
CA ALA A 382 -6.56 -3.43 -17.68
C ALA A 382 -6.52 -4.89 -17.19
N GLU A 383 -5.45 -5.63 -17.51
CA GLU A 383 -5.21 -7.01 -17.07
C GLU A 383 -3.78 -7.10 -16.50
N VAL A 384 -3.66 -7.76 -15.35
CA VAL A 384 -2.37 -8.10 -14.73
C VAL A 384 -2.33 -9.62 -14.58
N LYS A 385 -1.25 -10.23 -15.08
CA LYS A 385 -1.03 -11.69 -15.00
C LYS A 385 0.04 -11.99 -13.96
N GLN A 386 -0.23 -12.98 -13.10
CA GLN A 386 0.80 -13.55 -12.22
C GLN A 386 1.81 -14.31 -13.05
N GLY A 387 3.09 -14.19 -12.70
CA GLY A 387 4.11 -14.96 -13.39
C GLY A 387 4.59 -14.34 -14.70
N TRP A 388 5.50 -15.04 -15.35
CA TRP A 388 5.96 -14.79 -16.71
C TRP A 388 6.02 -16.16 -17.39
N PRO A 389 5.59 -16.31 -18.66
CA PRO A 389 5.32 -17.57 -19.35
C PRO A 389 6.00 -18.80 -18.75
#